data_AF-A0A2E7AR73-F1
#
_entry.id   AF-A0A2E7AR73-F1
#
_cell.length_a   1.000
_cell.length_b   1.000
_cell.length_c   1.000
_cell.angle_alpha   90.00
_cell.angle_beta   90.00
_cell.angle_gamma   90.00
#
_symmetry.space_group_name_H-M   'P 1'
#
loop_
_entity.id
_entity.type
_entity.pdbx_description
1 polymer ?
#
loop_
_entity_poly.entity_id
_entity_poly.type
_entity_poly.pdbx_seq_one_letter_code
_entity_poly.pdbx_strand_id
1 'polypeptide(L)'
;MAFLIPRSILFLCCGVLLLGLAFPVALQTQARETKPWVMPRTSDGHPDLQGNWTNATITPIQRPRGRGPVLTPDQVAGIEGRRQNLIDASGEPSDPDREAPPVGGDGSTGAAGGVGGYNYFYIEAGDRVAVFNGEPRSSLVVDPEDGRIPPLTATAREARREASARRRVFGQYDNPENRPLGERCIKSFGSNAGPPMLPNYFYNNNYTIVQTADHIMIMTEMVHDVRIIRLGEPKLLAENIRPWMGDSWGWWEGDTLIVETTNLPLRQVNGHRYVYPGGSEDMRVTERFTRVDEQTINYEFTVDDPTTYTRPWIGEVPFKAMDDLVYEYACHEANYSLFNVLSGARAEEREAAKKKQEGK
;
A
#
# COMPACT_ATOMS: atom_id res chain seq x y z
N MET A 1 -35.22 -25.70 65.87
CA MET A 1 -36.08 -26.00 64.69
C MET A 1 -35.18 -26.68 63.67
N ALA A 2 -35.00 -28.00 63.62
CA ALA A 2 -35.86 -29.11 64.03
C ALA A 2 -37.15 -29.21 63.21
N PHE A 3 -37.06 -29.84 62.04
CA PHE A 3 -38.05 -30.78 61.51
C PHE A 3 -37.30 -31.94 60.81
N LEU A 4 -37.87 -33.13 60.86
CA LEU A 4 -37.20 -34.42 60.61
C LEU A 4 -38.18 -35.42 59.99
N ILE A 5 -37.68 -36.32 59.11
CA ILE A 5 -38.21 -37.69 58.83
C ILE A 5 -39.51 -37.74 57.97
N PRO A 6 -39.83 -38.80 57.17
CA PRO A 6 -39.18 -40.13 56.99
C PRO A 6 -38.84 -40.63 55.54
N ARG A 7 -37.74 -41.40 55.49
CA ARG A 7 -37.56 -42.76 54.90
C ARG A 7 -38.23 -43.19 53.58
N SER A 8 -37.39 -43.50 52.58
CA SER A 8 -37.40 -44.69 51.66
C SER A 8 -36.19 -44.61 50.69
N ILE A 9 -35.60 -45.65 50.09
CA ILE A 9 -35.68 -47.13 50.27
C ILE A 9 -34.35 -47.80 49.77
N LEU A 10 -33.99 -48.97 50.31
CA LEU A 10 -33.04 -50.03 49.83
C LEU A 10 -31.53 -49.77 49.48
N PHE A 11 -30.66 -50.61 50.09
CA PHE A 11 -29.66 -51.56 49.49
C PHE A 11 -28.77 -51.13 48.30
N LEU A 12 -27.50 -51.56 48.13
CA LEU A 12 -26.55 -52.37 48.92
C LEU A 12 -25.14 -52.16 48.30
N CYS A 13 -24.06 -52.19 49.07
CA CYS A 13 -22.70 -52.21 48.52
C CYS A 13 -22.34 -53.61 47.96
N CYS A 14 -21.91 -53.69 46.70
CA CYS A 14 -21.10 -54.80 46.18
C CYS A 14 -20.20 -54.29 45.04
N GLY A 15 -18.90 -54.55 45.12
CA GLY A 15 -17.95 -54.18 44.07
C GLY A 15 -17.92 -55.20 42.93
N VAL A 16 -17.63 -54.72 41.71
CA VAL A 16 -17.29 -55.54 40.54
C VAL A 16 -16.11 -54.83 39.86
N LEU A 17 -14.87 -55.28 40.07
CA LEU A 17 -14.15 -56.26 39.25
C LEU A 17 -14.01 -55.84 37.77
N LEU A 18 -12.78 -55.43 37.43
CA LEU A 18 -12.33 -55.09 36.09
C LEU A 18 -12.47 -56.28 35.13
N LEU A 19 -13.17 -56.09 34.02
CA LEU A 19 -13.08 -56.93 32.82
C LEU A 19 -12.93 -56.03 31.61
N GLY A 20 -11.85 -56.21 30.86
CA GLY A 20 -11.44 -55.28 29.81
C GLY A 20 -12.22 -55.44 28.50
N LEU A 21 -12.53 -54.31 27.89
CA LEU A 21 -12.85 -54.21 26.46
C LEU A 21 -11.89 -53.21 25.84
N ALA A 22 -10.86 -53.71 25.17
CA ALA A 22 -9.95 -52.91 24.37
C ALA A 22 -10.66 -52.50 23.08
N PHE A 23 -11.40 -51.40 23.11
CA PHE A 23 -11.84 -50.74 21.89
C PHE A 23 -10.64 -50.06 21.23
N PRO A 24 -10.28 -50.40 19.98
CA PRO A 24 -9.35 -49.59 19.22
C PRO A 24 -10.03 -48.24 18.95
N VAL A 25 -9.55 -47.18 19.61
CA VAL A 25 -9.92 -45.81 19.26
C VAL A 25 -9.28 -45.52 17.92
N ALA A 26 -9.97 -45.89 16.84
CA ALA A 26 -9.64 -45.47 15.50
C ALA A 26 -9.76 -43.95 15.48
N LEU A 27 -8.60 -43.27 15.49
CA LEU A 27 -8.52 -41.83 15.42
C LEU A 27 -8.97 -41.41 14.01
N GLN A 28 -10.28 -41.26 13.83
CA GLN A 28 -10.84 -40.67 12.62
C GLN A 28 -10.46 -39.19 12.59
N THR A 29 -9.28 -38.91 12.04
CA THR A 29 -8.99 -37.62 11.43
C THR A 29 -10.03 -37.38 10.34
N GLN A 30 -11.13 -36.71 10.70
CA GLN A 30 -11.97 -36.07 9.71
C GLN A 30 -11.10 -35.01 9.03
N ALA A 31 -10.54 -35.37 7.89
CA ALA A 31 -10.04 -34.42 6.93
C ALA A 31 -11.20 -33.48 6.63
N ARG A 32 -11.10 -32.24 7.09
CA ARG A 32 -12.10 -31.21 6.85
C ARG A 32 -12.07 -30.95 5.35
N GLU A 33 -13.04 -31.46 4.61
CA GLU A 33 -13.18 -31.20 3.18
C GLU A 33 -13.32 -29.69 2.96
N THR A 34 -12.20 -29.04 2.66
CA THR A 34 -12.18 -27.68 2.15
C THR A 34 -12.83 -27.73 0.78
N LYS A 35 -14.08 -27.26 0.69
CA LYS A 35 -14.76 -27.09 -0.60
C LYS A 35 -13.82 -26.30 -1.53
N PRO A 36 -13.67 -26.69 -2.80
CA PRO A 36 -12.88 -25.91 -3.74
C PRO A 36 -13.45 -24.50 -3.82
N TRP A 37 -12.58 -23.50 -3.76
CA TRP A 37 -12.98 -22.10 -3.90
C TRP A 37 -13.62 -21.88 -5.28
N VAL A 38 -14.67 -21.08 -5.31
CA VAL A 38 -15.39 -20.70 -6.53
C VAL A 38 -15.44 -19.18 -6.57
N MET A 39 -14.98 -18.60 -7.68
CA MET A 39 -15.01 -17.16 -7.93
C MET A 39 -16.43 -16.60 -7.71
N PRO A 40 -16.65 -15.71 -6.71
CA PRO A 40 -17.93 -15.04 -6.54
C PRO A 40 -18.24 -14.18 -7.77
N ARG A 41 -19.53 -14.04 -8.09
CA ARG A 41 -20.00 -13.26 -9.24
C ARG A 41 -20.99 -12.19 -8.80
N THR A 42 -20.91 -11.04 -9.46
CA THR A 42 -21.91 -9.98 -9.35
C THR A 42 -23.23 -10.42 -10.04
N SER A 43 -24.31 -9.65 -9.86
CA SER A 43 -25.64 -9.98 -10.40
C SER A 43 -25.70 -10.00 -11.94
N ASP A 44 -24.76 -9.32 -12.59
CA ASP A 44 -24.50 -9.29 -14.03
C ASP A 44 -23.50 -10.38 -14.51
N GLY A 45 -22.97 -11.20 -13.60
CA GLY A 45 -22.21 -12.41 -13.92
C GLY A 45 -20.69 -12.23 -14.05
N HIS A 46 -20.17 -11.02 -13.83
CA HIS A 46 -18.73 -10.75 -13.79
C HIS A 46 -18.11 -11.19 -12.45
N PRO A 47 -16.79 -11.46 -12.40
CA PRO A 47 -16.07 -11.66 -11.13
C PRO A 47 -16.34 -10.54 -10.13
N ASP A 48 -16.59 -10.89 -8.87
CA ASP A 48 -16.82 -9.92 -7.80
C ASP A 48 -15.50 -9.53 -7.12
N LEU A 49 -15.03 -8.32 -7.43
CA LEU A 49 -13.83 -7.71 -6.84
C LEU A 49 -14.16 -6.76 -5.67
N GLN A 50 -15.42 -6.63 -5.29
CA GLN A 50 -15.84 -5.66 -4.28
C GLN A 50 -15.30 -5.98 -2.89
N GLY A 51 -15.21 -4.93 -2.08
CA GLY A 51 -14.81 -5.00 -0.67
C GLY A 51 -13.63 -4.08 -0.36
N ASN A 52 -13.12 -4.25 0.86
CA ASN A 52 -11.94 -3.53 1.32
C ASN A 52 -10.70 -4.42 1.18
N TRP A 53 -9.60 -3.81 0.74
CA TRP A 53 -8.37 -4.48 0.35
C TRP A 53 -7.16 -3.67 0.80
N THR A 54 -6.03 -4.32 1.06
CA THR A 54 -4.75 -3.66 1.35
C THR A 54 -3.64 -4.17 0.45
N ASN A 55 -2.71 -3.30 0.05
CA ASN A 55 -1.47 -3.70 -0.62
C ASN A 55 -0.23 -3.59 0.29
N ALA A 56 -0.43 -3.42 1.60
CA ALA A 56 0.64 -3.34 2.59
C ALA A 56 1.56 -4.56 2.55
N THR A 57 2.86 -4.33 2.30
CA THR A 57 3.87 -5.40 2.23
C THR A 57 5.28 -4.85 2.46
N ILE A 58 6.16 -5.68 3.00
CA ILE A 58 7.59 -5.39 3.11
C ILE A 58 8.41 -5.84 1.90
N THR A 59 7.78 -6.43 0.86
CA THR A 59 8.48 -6.76 -0.38
C THR A 59 8.89 -5.48 -1.12
N PRO A 60 10.19 -5.27 -1.41
CA PRO A 60 10.66 -4.04 -2.05
C PRO A 60 10.24 -3.97 -3.53
N ILE A 61 10.09 -2.76 -4.07
CA ILE A 61 9.72 -2.59 -5.50
C ILE A 61 10.74 -3.27 -6.42
N GLN A 62 12.05 -3.10 -6.14
CA GLN A 62 13.13 -3.62 -6.96
C GLN A 62 13.96 -4.67 -6.23
N ARG A 63 14.41 -5.70 -6.95
CA ARG A 63 15.08 -6.86 -6.37
C ARG A 63 16.43 -6.52 -5.74
N PRO A 64 16.68 -6.95 -4.49
CA PRO A 64 18.02 -6.95 -3.92
C PRO A 64 19.00 -7.72 -4.81
N ARG A 65 20.21 -7.20 -5.00
CA ARG A 65 21.24 -7.88 -5.81
C ARG A 65 21.57 -9.25 -5.20
N GLY A 66 21.76 -10.26 -6.06
CA GLY A 66 22.10 -11.62 -5.63
C GLY A 66 20.95 -12.44 -5.05
N ARG A 67 19.70 -12.02 -5.26
CA ARG A 67 18.49 -12.75 -4.83
C ARG A 67 17.65 -13.17 -6.04
N GLY A 68 17.15 -14.40 -6.02
CA GLY A 68 16.23 -14.94 -7.05
C GLY A 68 14.82 -14.35 -6.92
N PRO A 69 13.92 -14.58 -7.90
CA PRO A 69 12.58 -13.98 -7.94
C PRO A 69 11.66 -14.47 -6.80
N VAL A 70 11.79 -15.74 -6.41
CA VAL A 70 11.01 -16.37 -5.34
C VAL A 70 11.90 -16.55 -4.10
N LEU A 71 11.35 -16.23 -2.92
CA LEU A 71 12.00 -16.41 -1.63
C LEU A 71 11.87 -17.86 -1.14
N THR A 72 12.90 -18.38 -0.47
CA THR A 72 12.77 -19.65 0.26
C THR A 72 12.03 -19.44 1.59
N PRO A 73 11.41 -20.47 2.20
CA PRO A 73 10.75 -20.34 3.50
C PRO A 73 11.62 -19.71 4.59
N ASP A 74 12.91 -20.09 4.69
CA ASP A 74 13.85 -19.50 5.63
C ASP A 74 14.12 -18.01 5.36
N GLN A 75 14.11 -17.60 4.09
CA GLN A 75 14.25 -16.19 3.73
C GLN A 75 13.01 -15.39 4.10
N VAL A 76 11.81 -15.94 3.88
CA VAL A 76 10.54 -15.31 4.32
C VAL A 76 10.54 -15.17 5.84
N ALA A 77 10.71 -16.27 6.58
CA ALA A 77 10.73 -16.26 8.04
C ALA A 77 11.80 -15.30 8.60
N GLY A 78 12.98 -15.24 8.00
CA GLY A 78 14.02 -14.29 8.39
C GLY A 78 13.69 -12.83 8.06
N ILE A 79 12.98 -12.55 6.97
CA ILE A 79 12.56 -11.19 6.58
C ILE A 79 11.42 -10.72 7.48
N GLU A 80 10.36 -11.52 7.62
CA GLU A 80 9.19 -11.20 8.46
C GLU A 80 9.55 -11.17 9.95
N GLY A 81 10.39 -12.09 10.44
CA GLY A 81 10.86 -12.08 11.83
C GLY A 81 11.68 -10.83 12.18
N ARG A 82 12.57 -10.37 11.27
CA ARG A 82 13.26 -9.08 11.47
C ARG A 82 12.30 -7.89 11.43
N ARG A 83 11.23 -7.97 10.63
CA ARG A 83 10.22 -6.94 10.56
C ARG A 83 9.39 -6.87 11.84
N GLN A 84 8.94 -8.02 12.36
CA GLN A 84 8.20 -8.09 13.62
C GLN A 84 9.03 -7.53 14.77
N ASN A 85 10.29 -7.96 14.91
CA ASN A 85 11.19 -7.44 15.94
C ASN A 85 11.39 -5.90 15.86
N LEU A 86 11.35 -5.32 14.65
CA LEU A 86 11.41 -3.87 14.47
C LEU A 86 10.10 -3.20 14.88
N ILE A 87 8.95 -3.77 14.51
CA ILE A 87 7.61 -3.28 14.90
C ILE A 87 7.46 -3.31 16.41
N ASP A 88 7.82 -4.41 17.07
CA ASP A 88 7.75 -4.56 18.52
C ASP A 88 8.66 -3.51 19.21
N ALA A 89 9.96 -3.54 18.92
CA ALA A 89 10.94 -2.67 19.57
C ALA A 89 10.75 -1.16 19.29
N SER A 90 10.10 -0.82 18.17
CA SER A 90 9.82 0.57 17.78
C SER A 90 8.35 0.95 17.93
N GLY A 91 7.50 0.06 18.44
CA GLY A 91 6.11 0.30 18.78
C GLY A 91 5.91 0.64 20.26
N GLU A 92 6.94 0.39 21.09
CA GLU A 92 6.96 0.71 22.51
C GLU A 92 6.54 2.17 22.81
N PRO A 93 5.82 2.40 23.91
CA PRO A 93 5.45 3.76 24.35
C PRO A 93 6.68 4.63 24.55
N SER A 94 6.61 5.88 24.08
CA SER A 94 7.61 6.89 24.42
C SER A 94 7.53 7.22 25.92
N ASP A 95 8.69 7.47 26.53
CA ASP A 95 8.79 8.00 27.89
C ASP A 95 7.99 9.32 28.01
N PRO A 96 6.96 9.39 28.88
CA PRO A 96 6.14 10.59 29.05
C PRO A 96 6.88 11.73 29.73
N ASP A 97 7.95 11.44 30.49
CA ASP A 97 8.74 12.40 31.24
C ASP A 97 10.00 12.86 30.47
N ARG A 98 10.13 12.46 29.19
CA ARG A 98 11.29 12.82 28.35
C ARG A 98 11.43 14.34 28.16
N GLU A 99 12.66 14.83 28.22
CA GLU A 99 12.96 16.22 27.89
C GLU A 99 12.66 16.56 26.41
N ALA A 100 12.50 17.84 26.13
CA ALA A 100 12.35 18.31 24.75
C ALA A 100 13.58 17.97 23.90
N PRO A 101 13.43 17.61 22.61
CA PRO A 101 14.57 17.38 21.72
C PRO A 101 15.52 18.60 21.71
N PRO A 102 16.84 18.38 21.59
CA PRO A 102 17.80 19.48 21.56
C PRO A 102 17.58 20.38 20.33
N VAL A 103 18.10 21.61 20.37
CA VAL A 103 17.98 22.56 19.25
C VAL A 103 18.64 21.97 17.99
N GLY A 104 17.86 21.82 16.92
CA GLY A 104 18.27 21.14 15.69
C GLY A 104 17.92 19.65 15.62
N GLY A 105 17.39 19.08 16.71
CA GLY A 105 16.91 17.71 16.80
C GLY A 105 17.88 16.73 17.47
N ASP A 106 17.32 15.64 18.00
CA ASP A 106 18.02 14.45 18.51
C ASP A 106 18.65 13.57 17.40
N GLY A 107 18.40 13.89 16.12
CA GLY A 107 18.93 13.15 14.97
C GLY A 107 18.09 11.94 14.53
N SER A 108 16.91 11.75 15.13
CA SER A 108 15.93 10.73 14.72
C SER A 108 15.54 10.83 13.24
N THR A 109 15.32 9.67 12.62
CA THR A 109 14.92 9.52 11.21
C THR A 109 13.40 9.45 11.00
N GLY A 110 12.62 9.81 12.02
CA GLY A 110 11.16 9.83 11.97
C GLY A 110 10.61 10.91 11.02
N ALA A 111 9.30 10.84 10.74
CA ALA A 111 8.65 11.68 9.74
C ALA A 111 8.74 13.21 9.99
N ALA A 112 8.97 13.65 11.24
CA ALA A 112 9.16 15.07 11.55
C ALA A 112 10.62 15.55 11.41
N GLY A 113 11.57 14.63 11.17
CA GLY A 113 12.98 14.93 10.88
C GLY A 113 13.75 15.47 12.08
N GLY A 114 14.58 14.63 12.70
CA GLY A 114 15.45 15.01 13.81
C GLY A 114 14.72 15.30 15.14
N VAL A 115 13.40 15.52 15.17
CA VAL A 115 12.64 15.81 16.41
C VAL A 115 11.64 14.71 16.78
N GLY A 116 11.79 13.53 16.18
CA GLY A 116 10.93 12.37 16.33
C GLY A 116 9.92 12.19 15.17
N GLY A 117 8.81 11.54 15.47
CA GLY A 117 7.72 11.27 14.53
C GLY A 117 6.84 10.13 15.04
N TYR A 118 5.97 9.61 14.18
CA TYR A 118 5.22 8.39 14.45
C TYR A 118 6.17 7.22 14.72
N ASN A 119 5.84 6.41 15.72
CA ASN A 119 6.50 5.13 16.01
C ASN A 119 5.76 4.00 15.26
N TYR A 120 6.21 2.75 15.40
CA TYR A 120 5.62 1.62 14.66
C TYR A 120 4.28 1.11 15.19
N PHE A 121 3.74 1.69 16.27
CA PHE A 121 2.33 1.51 16.63
C PHE A 121 1.39 2.21 15.63
N TYR A 122 1.83 3.31 15.00
CA TYR A 122 1.04 4.09 14.03
C TYR A 122 1.46 3.88 12.57
N ILE A 123 2.61 3.25 12.28
CA ILE A 123 3.15 3.06 10.92
C ILE A 123 2.81 1.65 10.42
N GLU A 124 1.68 1.54 9.71
CA GLU A 124 1.23 0.31 9.07
C GLU A 124 1.77 0.13 7.64
N ALA A 125 3.08 -0.12 7.53
CA ALA A 125 3.74 -0.37 6.24
C ALA A 125 3.72 -1.86 5.81
N GLY A 126 2.94 -2.68 6.50
CA GLY A 126 2.92 -4.15 6.37
C GLY A 126 4.00 -4.87 7.18
N ASP A 127 3.75 -6.16 7.44
CA ASP A 127 4.60 -7.12 8.14
C ASP A 127 4.98 -8.35 7.27
N ARG A 128 4.21 -8.65 6.21
CA ARG A 128 4.39 -9.81 5.33
C ARG A 128 5.03 -9.51 3.98
N VAL A 129 5.71 -10.51 3.43
CA VAL A 129 6.16 -10.50 2.03
C VAL A 129 4.96 -10.67 1.09
N ALA A 130 5.02 -10.03 -0.07
CA ALA A 130 4.05 -10.21 -1.14
C ALA A 130 4.07 -11.67 -1.64
N VAL A 131 2.92 -12.33 -1.66
CA VAL A 131 2.73 -13.67 -2.22
C VAL A 131 1.81 -13.56 -3.43
N PHE A 132 2.31 -13.92 -4.61
CA PHE A 132 1.56 -13.85 -5.87
C PHE A 132 1.50 -15.24 -6.49
N ASN A 133 0.31 -15.72 -6.85
CA ASN A 133 0.07 -17.11 -7.28
C ASN A 133 0.69 -18.18 -6.34
N GLY A 134 0.75 -17.91 -5.03
CA GLY A 134 1.35 -18.79 -4.02
C GLY A 134 2.88 -18.68 -3.90
N GLU A 135 3.55 -17.89 -4.74
CA GLU A 135 5.00 -17.68 -4.68
C GLU A 135 5.36 -16.41 -3.88
N PRO A 136 6.15 -16.50 -2.79
CA PRO A 136 6.61 -15.33 -2.05
C PRO A 136 7.66 -14.57 -2.87
N ARG A 137 7.33 -13.35 -3.29
CA ARG A 137 8.15 -12.52 -4.16
C ARG A 137 9.28 -11.83 -3.41
N SER A 138 10.46 -11.78 -4.01
CA SER A 138 11.60 -11.00 -3.51
C SER A 138 11.63 -9.55 -3.99
N SER A 139 10.77 -9.22 -4.97
CA SER A 139 10.52 -7.87 -5.47
C SER A 139 9.13 -7.76 -6.08
N LEU A 140 8.53 -6.57 -6.06
CA LEU A 140 7.26 -6.32 -6.76
C LEU A 140 7.46 -6.25 -8.29
N VAL A 141 8.58 -5.71 -8.78
CA VAL A 141 8.95 -5.80 -10.20
C VAL A 141 9.41 -7.22 -10.53
N VAL A 142 8.85 -7.80 -11.59
CA VAL A 142 9.09 -9.19 -12.02
C VAL A 142 9.69 -9.30 -13.42
N ASP A 143 9.32 -8.41 -14.35
CA ASP A 143 9.99 -8.21 -15.64
C ASP A 143 10.55 -6.77 -15.73
N PRO A 144 11.79 -6.54 -16.17
CA PRO A 144 12.83 -7.50 -16.58
C PRO A 144 13.17 -8.58 -15.54
N GLU A 145 13.72 -9.71 -16.00
CA GLU A 145 14.06 -10.88 -15.16
C GLU A 145 14.94 -10.58 -13.94
N ASP A 146 15.69 -9.48 -13.91
CA ASP A 146 16.48 -9.06 -12.75
C ASP A 146 15.64 -8.42 -11.63
N GLY A 147 14.34 -8.18 -11.89
CA GLY A 147 13.36 -7.58 -10.98
C GLY A 147 13.63 -6.10 -10.73
N ARG A 148 14.16 -5.36 -11.72
CA ARG A 148 14.52 -3.96 -11.60
C ARG A 148 13.86 -3.12 -12.66
N ILE A 149 13.52 -1.88 -12.30
CA ILE A 149 12.91 -0.95 -13.25
C ILE A 149 13.96 -0.63 -14.33
N PRO A 150 13.62 -0.71 -15.63
CA PRO A 150 14.56 -0.51 -16.72
C PRO A 150 15.32 0.82 -16.63
N PRO A 151 16.53 0.89 -17.20
CA PRO A 151 17.24 2.14 -17.37
C PRO A 151 16.40 3.20 -18.09
N LEU A 152 16.65 4.46 -17.73
CA LEU A 152 16.06 5.60 -18.39
C LEU A 152 16.71 5.86 -19.75
N THR A 153 15.91 6.29 -20.73
CA THR A 153 16.42 6.76 -22.03
C THR A 153 17.37 7.96 -21.87
N ALA A 154 18.11 8.32 -22.92
CA ALA A 154 18.90 9.55 -22.93
C ALA A 154 17.98 10.79 -22.80
N THR A 155 16.89 10.83 -23.57
CA THR A 155 15.87 11.89 -23.55
C THR A 155 15.29 12.10 -22.16
N ALA A 156 14.87 11.02 -21.49
CA ALA A 156 14.30 11.10 -20.15
C ALA A 156 15.29 11.58 -19.10
N ARG A 157 16.57 11.17 -19.20
CA ARG A 157 17.62 11.66 -18.31
C ARG A 157 17.84 13.16 -18.48
N GLU A 158 17.85 13.68 -19.70
CA GLU A 158 18.02 15.12 -19.93
C GLU A 158 16.80 15.93 -19.49
N ALA A 159 15.59 15.51 -19.88
CA ALA A 159 14.35 16.15 -19.43
C ALA A 159 14.24 16.23 -17.89
N ARG A 160 14.75 15.22 -17.17
CA ARG A 160 14.83 15.22 -15.70
C ARG A 160 15.89 16.16 -15.15
N ARG A 161 17.05 16.30 -15.82
CA ARG A 161 18.10 17.27 -15.45
C ARG A 161 17.59 18.70 -15.63
N GLU A 162 16.96 19.00 -16.76
CA GLU A 162 16.31 20.29 -16.99
C GLU A 162 15.20 20.58 -15.98
N ALA A 163 14.29 19.63 -15.74
CA ALA A 163 13.20 19.82 -14.78
C ALA A 163 13.73 20.04 -13.35
N SER A 164 14.83 19.39 -12.99
CA SER A 164 15.55 19.63 -11.72
C SER A 164 16.16 21.04 -11.68
N ALA A 165 16.79 21.49 -12.77
CA ALA A 165 17.33 22.85 -12.88
C ALA A 165 16.24 23.92 -12.79
N ARG A 166 15.12 23.76 -13.52
CA ARG A 166 13.94 24.64 -13.45
C ARG A 166 13.37 24.74 -12.03
N ARG A 167 13.23 23.61 -11.33
CA ARG A 167 12.74 23.59 -9.93
C ARG A 167 13.68 24.30 -8.94
N ARG A 168 14.99 24.38 -9.24
CA ARG A 168 16.00 25.07 -8.40
C ARG A 168 16.03 26.60 -8.59
N VAL A 169 15.28 27.15 -9.55
CA VAL A 169 15.14 28.60 -9.74
C VAL A 169 14.35 29.24 -8.60
N PHE A 170 13.47 28.47 -7.95
CA PHE A 170 12.71 28.89 -6.78
C PHE A 170 13.17 28.14 -5.52
N GLY A 171 13.12 28.82 -4.38
CA GLY A 171 13.24 28.19 -3.07
C GLY A 171 12.06 27.25 -2.79
N GLN A 172 12.31 26.21 -2.00
CA GLN A 172 11.29 25.19 -1.66
C GLN A 172 10.06 25.74 -0.92
N TYR A 173 10.18 26.95 -0.37
CA TYR A 173 9.17 27.64 0.44
C TYR A 173 8.76 29.01 -0.14
N ASP A 174 9.13 29.30 -1.39
CA ASP A 174 8.79 30.57 -2.07
C ASP A 174 7.36 30.60 -2.61
N ASN A 175 6.78 29.43 -2.84
CA ASN A 175 5.42 29.31 -3.36
C ASN A 175 4.80 27.99 -2.86
N PRO A 176 3.52 27.97 -2.45
CA PRO A 176 2.83 26.72 -2.11
C PRO A 176 2.83 25.70 -3.26
N GLU A 177 2.92 26.12 -4.53
CA GLU A 177 3.03 25.21 -5.68
C GLU A 177 4.38 24.47 -5.77
N ASN A 178 5.42 24.93 -5.08
CA ASN A 178 6.70 24.23 -5.00
C ASN A 178 6.64 23.01 -4.05
N ARG A 179 5.56 22.86 -3.27
CA ARG A 179 5.36 21.75 -2.33
C ARG A 179 4.78 20.51 -3.04
N PRO A 180 5.12 19.29 -2.59
CA PRO A 180 4.60 18.04 -3.17
C PRO A 180 3.06 17.96 -3.16
N LEU A 181 2.48 17.21 -4.10
CA LEU A 181 1.02 17.09 -4.24
C LEU A 181 0.33 16.54 -2.98
N GLY A 182 0.97 15.61 -2.25
CA GLY A 182 0.43 15.06 -1.01
C GLY A 182 0.49 16.01 0.18
N GLU A 183 1.55 16.81 0.30
CA GLU A 183 1.62 17.89 1.31
C GLU A 183 0.52 18.95 1.07
N ARG A 184 0.12 19.12 -0.19
CA ARG A 184 -0.98 19.99 -0.61
C ARG A 184 -2.36 19.31 -0.60
N CYS A 185 -2.46 18.05 -0.17
CA CYS A 185 -3.69 17.24 -0.17
C CYS A 185 -4.39 17.11 -1.54
N ILE A 186 -3.64 17.19 -2.64
CA ILE A 186 -4.16 17.05 -4.00
C ILE A 186 -4.18 15.56 -4.42
N LYS A 187 -3.26 14.77 -3.88
CA LYS A 187 -3.01 13.36 -4.25
C LYS A 187 -2.32 12.59 -3.12
N SER A 188 -2.60 11.30 -3.00
CA SER A 188 -1.84 10.36 -2.15
C SER A 188 -0.32 10.50 -2.30
N PHE A 189 0.39 10.21 -1.21
CA PHE A 189 1.84 10.15 -1.18
C PHE A 189 2.33 8.88 -1.87
N GLY A 190 3.03 9.02 -2.99
CA GLY A 190 3.59 7.89 -3.73
C GLY A 190 2.66 7.45 -4.84
N SER A 191 2.68 6.16 -5.17
CA SER A 191 1.87 5.62 -6.27
C SER A 191 0.65 4.84 -5.79
N ASN A 192 0.21 4.98 -4.54
CA ASN A 192 -0.81 4.11 -3.94
C ASN A 192 -2.13 4.14 -4.73
N ALA A 193 -2.65 5.33 -5.04
CA ALA A 193 -3.83 5.48 -5.90
C ALA A 193 -3.58 5.21 -7.39
N GLY A 194 -2.30 5.09 -7.78
CA GLY A 194 -1.86 4.67 -9.10
C GLY A 194 -2.38 5.50 -10.29
N PRO A 195 -2.39 4.89 -11.49
CA PRO A 195 -1.69 3.65 -11.82
C PRO A 195 -0.16 3.86 -11.98
N PRO A 196 0.68 2.85 -11.69
CA PRO A 196 0.36 1.60 -11.01
C PRO A 196 0.21 1.80 -9.49
N MET A 197 -0.60 0.97 -8.83
CA MET A 197 -0.93 1.00 -7.40
C MET A 197 0.14 0.27 -6.57
N LEU A 198 1.22 0.99 -6.27
CA LEU A 198 2.35 0.50 -5.46
C LEU A 198 2.20 0.93 -3.99
N PRO A 199 2.63 0.12 -3.01
CA PRO A 199 2.58 0.50 -1.59
C PRO A 199 3.49 1.70 -1.30
N ASN A 200 3.11 2.52 -0.32
CA ASN A 200 3.92 3.65 0.15
C ASN A 200 5.02 3.25 1.16
N TYR A 201 4.96 2.02 1.69
CA TYR A 201 5.82 1.54 2.79
C TYR A 201 5.75 2.41 4.06
N PHE A 202 4.58 2.96 4.35
CA PHE A 202 4.33 3.82 5.51
C PHE A 202 3.01 3.53 6.24
N TYR A 203 1.84 3.92 5.73
CA TYR A 203 0.53 3.66 6.32
C TYR A 203 -0.61 3.86 5.31
N ASN A 204 -1.86 3.54 5.66
CA ASN A 204 -3.06 3.78 4.85
C ASN A 204 -2.91 3.24 3.41
N ASN A 205 -2.43 2.00 3.30
CA ASN A 205 -2.22 1.25 2.05
C ASN A 205 -3.50 0.51 1.61
N ASN A 206 -4.66 1.05 1.98
CA ASN A 206 -5.95 0.40 1.90
C ASN A 206 -6.83 1.00 0.81
N TYR A 207 -7.75 0.19 0.31
CA TYR A 207 -8.59 0.44 -0.85
C TYR A 207 -10.01 -0.06 -0.60
N THR A 208 -10.99 0.68 -1.08
CA THR A 208 -12.37 0.19 -1.25
C THR A 208 -12.67 0.06 -2.73
N ILE A 209 -13.06 -1.14 -3.16
CA ILE A 209 -13.52 -1.42 -4.52
C ILE A 209 -15.04 -1.52 -4.51
N VAL A 210 -15.69 -0.72 -5.35
CA VAL A 210 -17.14 -0.78 -5.64
C VAL A 210 -17.32 -1.04 -7.14
N GLN A 211 -18.19 -1.99 -7.48
CA GLN A 211 -18.38 -2.48 -8.85
C GLN A 211 -19.84 -2.32 -9.25
N THR A 212 -20.07 -1.70 -10.41
CA THR A 212 -21.35 -1.71 -11.12
C THR A 212 -21.21 -2.50 -12.41
N ALA A 213 -22.31 -2.67 -13.15
CA ALA A 213 -22.28 -3.32 -14.46
C ALA A 213 -21.50 -2.54 -15.54
N ASP A 214 -21.19 -1.26 -15.29
CA ASP A 214 -20.57 -0.34 -16.25
C ASP A 214 -19.35 0.42 -15.72
N HIS A 215 -19.04 0.35 -14.41
CA HIS A 215 -17.91 1.03 -13.78
C HIS A 215 -17.28 0.20 -12.65
N ILE A 216 -16.00 0.44 -12.42
CA ILE A 216 -15.31 0.04 -11.19
C ILE A 216 -14.71 1.29 -10.56
N MET A 217 -15.11 1.56 -9.32
CA MET A 217 -14.54 2.60 -8.49
C MET A 217 -13.50 1.99 -7.56
N ILE A 218 -12.30 2.54 -7.56
CA ILE A 218 -11.26 2.24 -6.57
C ILE A 218 -11.01 3.52 -5.76
N MET A 219 -11.46 3.54 -4.51
CA MET A 219 -11.10 4.57 -3.54
C MET A 219 -9.85 4.10 -2.80
N THR A 220 -8.80 4.92 -2.77
CA THR A 220 -7.63 4.71 -1.89
C THR A 220 -7.84 5.51 -0.62
N GLU A 221 -7.58 4.90 0.54
CA GLU A 221 -7.73 5.54 1.85
C GLU A 221 -6.95 6.86 1.94
N MET A 222 -5.69 6.84 1.50
CA MET A 222 -4.79 7.99 1.62
C MET A 222 -5.27 9.19 0.78
N VAL A 223 -5.41 10.33 1.44
CA VAL A 223 -5.86 11.64 0.91
C VAL A 223 -7.37 11.72 0.64
N HIS A 224 -7.87 11.31 -0.53
CA HIS A 224 -9.31 11.22 -0.89
C HIS A 224 -9.47 10.62 -2.29
N ASP A 225 -8.55 9.73 -2.64
CA ASP A 225 -8.25 9.43 -4.03
C ASP A 225 -9.23 8.42 -4.64
N VAL A 226 -10.15 8.90 -5.48
CA VAL A 226 -11.12 8.06 -6.18
C VAL A 226 -10.75 7.93 -7.66
N ARG A 227 -10.47 6.70 -8.10
CA ARG A 227 -10.26 6.34 -9.49
C ARG A 227 -11.52 5.67 -10.04
N ILE A 228 -12.01 6.13 -11.18
CA ILE A 228 -13.20 5.58 -11.86
C ILE A 228 -12.74 4.93 -13.17
N ILE A 229 -12.96 3.64 -13.28
CA ILE A 229 -12.66 2.82 -14.45
C ILE A 229 -13.98 2.54 -15.17
N ARG A 230 -14.11 2.92 -16.44
CA ARG A 230 -15.32 2.68 -17.24
C ARG A 230 -15.21 1.33 -17.95
N LEU A 231 -16.26 0.51 -17.93
CA LEU A 231 -16.26 -0.82 -18.54
C LEU A 231 -16.83 -0.79 -19.97
N GLY A 232 -16.30 -1.65 -20.84
CA GLY A 232 -16.82 -1.85 -22.20
C GLY A 232 -16.03 -1.10 -23.28
N GLU A 233 -16.74 -0.54 -24.27
CA GLU A 233 -16.11 0.10 -25.43
C GLU A 233 -15.36 1.40 -25.05
N PRO A 234 -14.07 1.53 -25.36
CA PRO A 234 -13.26 2.66 -24.92
C PRO A 234 -13.67 3.98 -25.58
N LYS A 235 -14.23 4.88 -24.77
CA LYS A 235 -14.48 6.28 -25.13
C LYS A 235 -13.42 7.15 -24.46
N LEU A 236 -12.32 7.36 -25.15
CA LEU A 236 -11.14 8.05 -24.61
C LEU A 236 -11.36 9.56 -24.50
N LEU A 237 -10.82 10.16 -23.45
CA LEU A 237 -10.68 11.60 -23.33
C LEU A 237 -9.65 12.13 -24.34
N ALA A 238 -9.89 13.34 -24.86
CA ALA A 238 -8.93 14.04 -25.71
C ALA A 238 -7.57 14.20 -24.99
N GLU A 239 -6.46 14.10 -25.73
CA GLU A 239 -5.08 14.01 -25.19
C GLU A 239 -4.66 15.18 -24.28
N ASN A 240 -5.31 16.34 -24.43
CA ASN A 240 -5.10 17.54 -23.63
C ASN A 240 -5.90 17.52 -22.30
N ILE A 241 -6.85 16.60 -22.14
CA ILE A 241 -7.61 16.37 -20.92
C ILE A 241 -6.87 15.28 -20.14
N ARG A 242 -6.12 15.71 -19.13
CA ARG A 242 -5.24 14.87 -18.30
C ARG A 242 -5.68 14.94 -16.83
N PRO A 243 -6.75 14.23 -16.46
CA PRO A 243 -7.20 14.20 -15.08
C PRO A 243 -6.14 13.53 -14.20
N TRP A 244 -6.19 13.79 -12.89
CA TRP A 244 -5.49 12.92 -11.96
C TRP A 244 -5.98 11.47 -12.14
N MET A 245 -5.07 10.50 -12.04
CA MET A 245 -5.28 9.05 -12.31
C MET A 245 -5.40 8.72 -13.79
N GLY A 246 -5.32 9.71 -14.67
CA GLY A 246 -5.40 9.50 -16.11
C GLY A 246 -6.79 9.04 -16.53
N ASP A 247 -6.89 8.59 -17.78
CA ASP A 247 -8.15 8.13 -18.35
C ASP A 247 -8.19 6.61 -18.37
N SER A 248 -9.00 5.99 -17.48
CA SER A 248 -9.05 4.54 -17.29
C SER A 248 -10.26 3.90 -17.98
N TRP A 249 -10.02 2.83 -18.74
CA TRP A 249 -11.08 1.94 -19.25
C TRP A 249 -10.74 0.48 -18.98
N GLY A 250 -11.74 -0.39 -18.86
CA GLY A 250 -11.53 -1.81 -18.59
C GLY A 250 -12.51 -2.76 -19.28
N TRP A 251 -12.11 -4.02 -19.34
CA TRP A 251 -12.89 -5.13 -19.91
C TRP A 251 -12.54 -6.44 -19.21
N TRP A 252 -13.41 -7.45 -19.35
CA TRP A 252 -13.20 -8.76 -18.73
C TRP A 252 -12.60 -9.76 -19.72
N GLU A 253 -11.48 -10.38 -19.34
CA GLU A 253 -10.88 -11.54 -20.01
C GLU A 253 -11.08 -12.77 -19.12
N GLY A 254 -12.23 -13.43 -19.31
CA GLY A 254 -12.67 -14.51 -18.41
C GLY A 254 -12.88 -14.00 -16.99
N ASP A 255 -11.99 -14.42 -16.08
CA ASP A 255 -12.05 -14.10 -14.65
C ASP A 255 -11.13 -12.95 -14.23
N THR A 256 -10.50 -12.27 -15.21
CA THR A 256 -9.58 -11.16 -14.97
C THR A 256 -10.14 -9.86 -15.53
N LEU A 257 -10.17 -8.81 -14.73
CA LEU A 257 -10.39 -7.45 -15.22
C LEU A 257 -9.09 -6.94 -15.81
N ILE A 258 -9.11 -6.55 -17.08
CA ILE A 258 -8.03 -5.77 -17.71
C ILE A 258 -8.43 -4.30 -17.66
N VAL A 259 -7.46 -3.44 -17.33
CA VAL A 259 -7.63 -1.98 -17.33
C VAL A 259 -6.49 -1.35 -18.11
N GLU A 260 -6.78 -0.49 -19.08
CA GLU A 260 -5.77 0.39 -19.68
C GLU A 260 -5.96 1.82 -19.13
N THR A 261 -4.85 2.54 -18.95
CA THR A 261 -4.89 3.95 -18.58
C THR A 261 -3.84 4.77 -19.32
N THR A 262 -4.31 5.88 -19.88
CA THR A 262 -3.51 6.89 -20.60
C THR A 262 -3.71 8.28 -19.98
N ASN A 263 -3.30 9.34 -20.66
CA ASN A 263 -3.58 10.74 -20.30
C ASN A 263 -3.08 11.15 -18.89
N LEU A 264 -2.07 10.45 -18.35
CA LEU A 264 -1.53 10.74 -17.03
C LEU A 264 -0.79 12.10 -17.03
N PRO A 265 -0.99 12.97 -16.03
CA PRO A 265 -0.36 14.29 -15.98
C PRO A 265 1.06 14.21 -15.41
N LEU A 266 2.04 14.82 -16.08
CA LEU A 266 3.47 14.81 -15.66
C LEU A 266 3.71 15.21 -14.20
N ARG A 267 2.86 16.08 -13.63
CA ARG A 267 2.94 16.51 -12.22
C ARG A 267 2.74 15.35 -11.24
N GLN A 268 1.85 14.39 -11.54
CA GLN A 268 1.66 13.16 -10.77
C GLN A 268 2.80 12.20 -11.06
N VAL A 269 2.99 11.84 -12.33
CA VAL A 269 3.93 10.78 -12.73
C VAL A 269 5.36 11.08 -12.25
N ASN A 270 5.79 12.34 -12.29
CA ASN A 270 7.11 12.77 -11.79
C ASN A 270 7.11 13.32 -10.35
N GLY A 271 6.02 13.12 -9.59
CA GLY A 271 5.88 13.47 -8.18
C GLY A 271 6.52 12.45 -7.22
N HIS A 272 6.64 11.19 -7.65
CA HIS A 272 6.83 10.04 -6.74
C HIS A 272 8.16 9.30 -6.92
N ARG A 273 9.24 10.06 -7.16
CA ARG A 273 10.58 9.56 -7.55
C ARG A 273 11.24 8.56 -6.59
N TYR A 274 10.75 8.43 -5.37
CA TYR A 274 11.23 7.48 -4.36
C TYR A 274 10.59 6.09 -4.50
N VAL A 275 9.40 6.00 -5.10
CA VAL A 275 8.67 4.76 -5.40
C VAL A 275 9.22 4.18 -6.70
N TYR A 276 9.12 4.95 -7.78
CA TYR A 276 9.65 4.60 -9.09
C TYR A 276 10.18 5.85 -9.79
N PRO A 277 11.00 5.73 -10.86
CA PRO A 277 11.66 6.88 -11.46
C PRO A 277 10.71 8.00 -11.94
N GLY A 278 9.46 7.70 -12.30
CA GLY A 278 8.53 8.61 -12.99
C GLY A 278 8.37 8.26 -14.47
N GLY A 279 7.89 9.18 -15.30
CA GLY A 279 7.39 8.85 -16.65
C GLY A 279 7.11 10.09 -17.52
N SER A 280 6.56 9.86 -18.71
CA SER A 280 6.26 10.84 -19.75
C SER A 280 4.76 11.12 -19.90
N GLU A 281 4.38 11.93 -20.89
CA GLU A 281 2.97 12.12 -21.28
C GLU A 281 2.43 10.99 -22.16
N ASP A 282 3.31 10.15 -22.67
CA ASP A 282 3.00 8.98 -23.51
C ASP A 282 2.81 7.71 -22.67
N MET A 283 2.99 7.80 -21.35
CA MET A 283 2.93 6.65 -20.45
C MET A 283 1.54 6.01 -20.45
N ARG A 284 1.52 4.74 -20.88
CA ARG A 284 0.40 3.82 -20.77
C ARG A 284 0.66 2.87 -19.60
N VAL A 285 -0.37 2.61 -18.80
CA VAL A 285 -0.33 1.52 -17.82
C VAL A 285 -1.46 0.54 -18.14
N THR A 286 -1.11 -0.73 -18.31
CA THR A 286 -2.07 -1.83 -18.44
C THR A 286 -2.04 -2.63 -17.16
N GLU A 287 -3.20 -2.84 -16.53
CA GLU A 287 -3.36 -3.52 -15.25
C GLU A 287 -4.26 -4.74 -15.42
N ARG A 288 -4.02 -5.78 -14.62
CA ARG A 288 -4.79 -7.01 -14.59
C ARG A 288 -5.17 -7.30 -13.13
N PHE A 289 -6.45 -7.52 -12.86
CA PHE A 289 -6.96 -7.88 -11.52
C PHE A 289 -7.64 -9.24 -11.59
N THR A 290 -7.05 -10.22 -10.92
CA THR A 290 -7.60 -11.58 -10.82
C THR A 290 -7.80 -11.91 -9.35
N ARG A 291 -9.04 -12.06 -8.89
CA ARG A 291 -9.29 -12.66 -7.57
C ARG A 291 -8.94 -14.15 -7.65
N VAL A 292 -8.09 -14.63 -6.76
CA VAL A 292 -7.56 -16.02 -6.80
C VAL A 292 -7.98 -16.88 -5.63
N ASP A 293 -8.45 -16.25 -4.55
CA ASP A 293 -9.07 -16.90 -3.40
C ASP A 293 -10.01 -15.91 -2.67
N GLU A 294 -10.56 -16.31 -1.52
CA GLU A 294 -11.47 -15.48 -0.73
C GLU A 294 -10.83 -14.15 -0.29
N GLN A 295 -9.51 -14.15 -0.06
CA GLN A 295 -8.72 -13.12 0.61
C GLN A 295 -7.66 -12.46 -0.28
N THR A 296 -7.58 -12.78 -1.58
CA THR A 296 -6.51 -12.29 -2.46
C THR A 296 -7.02 -11.88 -3.84
N ILE A 297 -6.72 -10.63 -4.23
CA ILE A 297 -6.68 -10.21 -5.63
C ILE A 297 -5.21 -10.12 -6.04
N ASN A 298 -4.82 -10.92 -7.03
CA ASN A 298 -3.57 -10.73 -7.74
C ASN A 298 -3.73 -9.54 -8.67
N TYR A 299 -3.10 -8.42 -8.32
CA TYR A 299 -2.98 -7.25 -9.18
C TYR A 299 -1.60 -7.22 -9.85
N GLU A 300 -1.61 -7.29 -11.18
CA GLU A 300 -0.44 -7.16 -12.05
C GLU A 300 -0.55 -5.86 -12.83
N PHE A 301 0.57 -5.25 -13.17
CA PHE A 301 0.60 -4.10 -14.07
C PHE A 301 1.82 -4.13 -14.99
N THR A 302 1.66 -3.59 -16.20
CA THR A 302 2.71 -3.28 -17.16
C THR A 302 2.76 -1.77 -17.39
N VAL A 303 3.93 -1.17 -17.26
CA VAL A 303 4.17 0.24 -17.64
C VAL A 303 4.86 0.26 -19.00
N ASP A 304 4.20 0.85 -20.00
CA ASP A 304 4.74 1.12 -21.33
C ASP A 304 4.94 2.64 -21.50
N ASP A 305 6.20 3.05 -21.62
CA ASP A 305 6.62 4.43 -21.80
C ASP A 305 8.00 4.44 -22.47
N PRO A 306 8.07 4.31 -23.81
CA PRO A 306 9.33 4.27 -24.55
C PRO A 306 10.05 5.62 -24.55
N THR A 307 9.36 6.71 -24.21
CA THR A 307 9.98 8.02 -23.98
C THR A 307 10.82 8.00 -22.70
N THR A 308 10.35 7.34 -21.64
CA THR A 308 11.07 7.25 -20.35
C THR A 308 12.02 6.08 -20.22
N TYR A 309 11.60 4.88 -20.60
CA TYR A 309 12.28 3.61 -20.30
C TYR A 309 12.82 2.93 -21.56
N THR A 310 13.90 2.15 -21.42
CA THR A 310 14.47 1.40 -22.56
C THR A 310 13.64 0.20 -22.99
N ARG A 311 12.65 -0.21 -22.20
CA ARG A 311 11.64 -1.26 -22.49
C ARG A 311 10.47 -1.12 -21.49
N PRO A 312 9.30 -1.70 -21.77
CA PRO A 312 8.26 -1.89 -20.76
C PRO A 312 8.77 -2.71 -19.57
N TRP A 313 8.05 -2.63 -18.45
CA TRP A 313 8.32 -3.41 -17.24
C TRP A 313 7.03 -3.80 -16.53
N ILE A 314 7.08 -4.95 -15.85
CA ILE A 314 5.92 -5.59 -15.22
C ILE A 314 6.14 -5.67 -13.71
N GLY A 315 5.11 -5.35 -12.94
CA GLY A 315 5.08 -5.56 -11.51
C GLY A 315 3.84 -6.32 -11.05
N GLU A 316 3.99 -7.01 -9.93
CA GLU A 316 2.98 -7.80 -9.25
C GLU A 316 2.86 -7.27 -7.81
N VAL A 317 1.65 -6.89 -7.41
CA VAL A 317 1.34 -6.46 -6.03
C VAL A 317 0.04 -7.12 -5.61
N PRO A 318 0.08 -8.21 -4.82
CA PRO A 318 -1.14 -8.86 -4.35
C PRO A 318 -1.86 -7.96 -3.36
N PHE A 319 -3.17 -7.81 -3.55
CA PHE A 319 -4.06 -7.15 -2.61
C PHE A 319 -4.67 -8.20 -1.68
N LYS A 320 -4.61 -7.95 -0.37
CA LYS A 320 -5.19 -8.83 0.66
C LYS A 320 -6.50 -8.25 1.17
N ALA A 321 -7.51 -9.10 1.38
CA ALA A 321 -8.81 -8.64 1.89
C ALA A 321 -8.66 -8.07 3.31
N MET A 322 -9.40 -7.00 3.58
CA MET A 322 -9.45 -6.32 4.88
C MET A 322 -10.87 -6.45 5.44
N ASP A 323 -11.02 -7.15 6.57
CA ASP A 323 -12.30 -7.35 7.26
C ASP A 323 -12.57 -6.21 8.27
N ASP A 324 -12.37 -4.97 7.83
CA ASP A 324 -12.57 -3.73 8.60
C ASP A 324 -12.98 -2.59 7.64
N LEU A 325 -13.30 -1.42 8.18
CA LEU A 325 -13.69 -0.23 7.44
C LEU A 325 -12.47 0.58 6.98
N VAL A 326 -12.52 1.10 5.75
CA VAL A 326 -11.64 2.17 5.31
C VAL A 326 -12.20 3.49 5.85
N TYR A 327 -11.42 4.19 6.67
CA TYR A 327 -11.82 5.46 7.28
C TYR A 327 -11.50 6.67 6.38
N GLU A 328 -12.14 7.81 6.66
CA GLU A 328 -11.83 9.06 5.97
C GLU A 328 -10.44 9.58 6.32
N TYR A 329 -9.62 9.88 5.31
CA TYR A 329 -8.37 10.59 5.48
C TYR A 329 -8.63 12.10 5.37
N ALA A 330 -8.91 12.77 6.48
CA ALA A 330 -9.25 14.20 6.52
C ALA A 330 -8.02 15.12 6.29
N CYS A 331 -7.33 15.00 5.14
CA CYS A 331 -6.03 15.63 4.88
C CYS A 331 -5.99 17.16 5.10
N HIS A 332 -7.11 17.85 4.89
CA HIS A 332 -7.22 19.29 5.09
C HIS A 332 -7.65 19.71 6.51
N GLU A 333 -8.26 18.81 7.28
CA GLU A 333 -8.72 19.13 8.63
C GLU A 333 -7.50 19.23 9.56
N ALA A 334 -7.43 20.32 10.33
CA ALA A 334 -6.29 20.69 11.18
C ALA A 334 -4.89 20.72 10.50
N ASN A 335 -4.80 20.66 9.16
CA ASN A 335 -3.53 20.71 8.44
C ASN A 335 -3.00 22.14 8.28
N TYR A 336 -2.47 22.67 9.38
CA TYR A 336 -1.81 23.97 9.44
C TYR A 336 -0.36 23.93 8.95
N SER A 337 0.20 22.74 8.68
CA SER A 337 1.61 22.52 8.36
C SER A 337 2.09 23.34 7.18
N LEU A 338 1.33 23.38 6.08
CA LEU A 338 1.68 24.17 4.89
C LEU A 338 1.74 25.68 5.19
N PHE A 339 0.77 26.20 5.95
CA PHE A 339 0.76 27.61 6.37
C PHE A 339 1.93 27.91 7.32
N ASN A 340 2.21 27.02 8.28
CA ASN A 340 3.28 27.19 9.27
C ASN A 340 4.67 27.16 8.61
N VAL A 341 4.93 26.23 7.69
CA VAL A 341 6.18 26.13 6.93
C VAL A 341 6.44 27.38 6.11
N LEU A 342 5.44 27.85 5.35
CA LEU A 342 5.59 29.07 4.53
C LEU A 342 5.75 30.32 5.41
N SER A 343 5.02 30.42 6.52
CA SER A 343 5.13 31.52 7.48
C SER A 343 6.48 31.55 8.20
N GLY A 344 7.03 30.38 8.52
CA GLY A 344 8.38 30.19 9.07
C GLY A 344 9.45 30.68 8.10
N ALA A 345 9.40 30.26 6.84
CA ALA A 345 10.33 30.74 5.80
C ALA A 345 10.29 32.27 5.65
N ARG A 346 9.09 32.89 5.66
CA ARG A 346 8.97 34.36 5.63
C ARG A 346 9.49 35.03 6.92
N ALA A 347 9.54 34.32 8.05
CA ALA A 347 10.16 34.83 9.28
C ALA A 347 11.69 34.78 9.21
N GLU A 348 12.27 33.68 8.72
CA GLU A 348 13.71 33.55 8.49
C GLU A 348 14.24 34.64 7.55
N GLU A 349 13.51 34.95 6.47
CA GLU A 349 13.83 36.04 5.55
C GLU A 349 13.86 37.41 6.23
N ARG A 350 12.90 37.70 7.11
CA ARG A 350 12.87 38.95 7.87
C ARG A 350 14.07 39.06 8.82
N GLU A 351 14.44 37.97 9.48
CA GLU A 351 15.62 37.95 10.37
C GLU A 351 16.93 38.06 9.58
N ALA A 352 17.05 37.41 8.42
CA ALA A 352 18.19 37.55 7.53
C ALA A 352 18.32 39.00 6.99
N ALA A 353 17.20 39.63 6.64
CA ALA A 353 17.18 41.02 6.20
C ALA A 353 17.62 41.99 7.32
N LYS A 354 17.18 41.79 8.57
CA LYS A 354 17.63 42.57 9.73
C LYS A 354 19.14 42.44 9.97
N LYS A 355 19.67 41.21 10.02
CA LYS A 355 21.12 40.98 10.23
C LYS A 355 21.97 41.74 9.19
N LYS A 356 21.56 41.65 7.92
CA LYS A 356 22.20 42.38 6.81
C LYS A 356 22.12 43.91 6.95
N GLN A 357 21.04 44.45 7.53
CA GLN A 357 20.92 45.88 7.84
C GLN A 357 21.76 46.30 9.05
N GLU A 358 21.95 45.42 10.03
CA GLU A 358 22.82 45.64 11.20
C GLU A 358 24.32 45.49 10.89
N GLY A 359 24.69 45.10 9.67
CA GLY A 359 26.09 44.84 9.28
C GLY A 359 26.70 43.58 9.89
N LYS A 360 25.85 42.58 10.22
CA LYS A 360 26.22 41.27 10.78
C LYS A 360 26.02 40.14 9.78
#